data_AF-A0A2P5NFW4-F1
#
_entry.id   AF-A0A2P5NFW4-F1
#
_cell.length_a   1.000
_cell.length_b   1.000
_cell.length_c   1.000
_cell.angle_alpha   90.00
_cell.angle_beta   90.00
_cell.angle_gamma   90.00
#
_symmetry.space_group_name_H-M   'P 1'
#
loop_
_entity.id
_entity.type
_entity.pdbx_description
1 polymer ?
#
loop_
_entity_poly.entity_id
_entity_poly.type
_entity_poly.pdbx_seq_one_letter_code
_entity_poly.pdbx_strand_id
1 'polypeptide(L)'
;MCFSANMSLGLGLIGFAASGITFMDKQETFWVRTARAYALFHFAMMELIQYFAYPVADQCGYGLNLFLSQLSTYHIALQAFAIMPALATYSSDPTALKKATIGGATLSTLFLICIALPRQWQLFGLQPNFIGDMVACLYMGIYHIGYQIPAAFGSFVTHGSFFALAFSGFVWKDNWRIASYHCFMALMTLMMPQWLLGVSTGEAAAIYCFYSIPITASFMPYFKHWFLPPQRRRLQPA
;
A
#
# COMPACT_ATOMS: atom_id res chain seq x y z
N MET A 1 -20.56 -10.90 3.29
CA MET A 1 -19.28 -10.21 3.10
C MET A 1 -19.29 -9.57 1.73
N CYS A 2 -18.94 -8.28 1.62
CA CYS A 2 -18.88 -7.59 0.33
C CYS A 2 -17.58 -7.91 -0.43
N PHE A 3 -16.56 -8.38 0.28
CA PHE A 3 -15.32 -8.89 -0.26
C PHE A 3 -15.22 -10.40 0.01
N SER A 4 -14.57 -11.14 -0.88
CA SER A 4 -14.44 -12.60 -0.77
C SER A 4 -13.04 -13.07 -1.13
N ALA A 5 -12.70 -14.29 -0.71
CA ALA A 5 -11.45 -14.95 -1.08
C ALA A 5 -11.25 -14.96 -2.60
N ASN A 6 -12.29 -15.32 -3.36
CA ASN A 6 -12.22 -15.37 -4.82
C ASN A 6 -11.96 -13.99 -5.45
N MET A 7 -12.47 -12.92 -4.85
CA MET A 7 -12.19 -11.56 -5.31
C MET A 7 -10.73 -11.19 -5.07
N SER A 8 -10.18 -11.46 -3.87
CA SER A 8 -8.76 -11.23 -3.59
C SER A 8 -7.86 -12.08 -4.50
N LEU A 9 -8.20 -13.34 -4.77
CA LEU A 9 -7.48 -14.17 -5.74
C LEU A 9 -7.49 -13.56 -7.14
N GLY A 10 -8.67 -13.16 -7.63
CA GLY A 10 -8.83 -12.56 -8.95
C GLY A 10 -8.04 -11.25 -9.09
N LEU A 11 -8.16 -10.37 -8.10
CA LEU A 11 -7.41 -9.11 -8.06
C LEU A 11 -5.90 -9.33 -7.97
N GLY A 12 -5.45 -10.26 -7.13
CA GLY A 12 -4.03 -10.63 -7.04
C GLY A 12 -3.47 -11.08 -8.39
N LEU A 13 -4.16 -12.00 -9.08
CA LEU A 13 -3.73 -12.47 -10.41
C LEU A 13 -3.72 -11.36 -11.46
N ILE A 14 -4.75 -10.51 -11.48
CA ILE A 14 -4.80 -9.33 -12.37
C ILE A 14 -3.64 -8.37 -12.06
N GLY A 15 -3.35 -8.13 -10.78
CA GLY A 15 -2.24 -7.29 -10.33
C GLY A 15 -0.87 -7.82 -10.77
N PHE A 16 -0.62 -9.13 -10.67
CA PHE A 16 0.61 -9.74 -11.20
C PHE A 16 0.73 -9.58 -12.70
N ALA A 17 -0.35 -9.82 -13.45
CA ALA A 17 -0.37 -9.61 -14.89
C ALA A 17 -0.09 -8.14 -15.25
N ALA A 18 -0.74 -7.19 -14.57
CA ALA A 18 -0.53 -5.76 -14.75
C ALA A 18 0.91 -5.34 -14.41
N SER A 19 1.50 -5.90 -13.35
CA SER A 19 2.91 -5.68 -12.99
C SER A 19 3.85 -6.17 -14.11
N GLY A 20 3.63 -7.38 -14.63
CA GLY A 20 4.40 -7.93 -15.73
C GLY A 20 4.31 -7.08 -17.01
N ILE A 21 3.10 -6.67 -17.40
CA ILE A 21 2.88 -5.77 -18.55
C ILE A 21 3.61 -4.44 -18.34
N THR A 22 3.52 -3.87 -17.14
CA THR A 22 4.19 -2.60 -16.80
C THR A 22 5.70 -2.73 -16.85
N PHE A 23 6.27 -3.85 -16.41
CA PHE A 23 7.71 -4.10 -16.48
C PHE A 23 8.22 -4.27 -17.92
N MET A 24 7.37 -4.83 -18.80
CA MET A 24 7.70 -5.03 -20.22
C MET A 24 7.59 -3.76 -21.07
N ASP A 25 7.06 -2.65 -20.53
CA ASP A 25 6.98 -1.37 -21.24
C ASP A 25 8.39 -0.82 -21.55
N LYS A 26 8.76 -0.83 -22.84
CA LYS A 26 10.05 -0.34 -23.33
C LYS A 26 10.07 1.15 -23.64
N GLN A 27 8.93 1.85 -23.53
CA GLN A 27 8.86 3.30 -23.76
C GLN A 27 9.39 4.11 -22.58
N GLU A 28 9.47 3.51 -21.39
CA GLU A 28 9.99 4.14 -20.17
C GLU A 28 11.41 3.66 -19.86
N THR A 29 12.15 4.47 -19.12
CA THR A 29 13.45 4.05 -18.58
C THR A 29 13.30 2.85 -17.65
N PHE A 30 14.35 2.02 -17.58
CA PHE A 30 14.36 0.80 -16.76
C PHE A 30 13.93 1.04 -15.30
N TRP A 31 14.42 2.11 -14.68
CA TRP A 31 14.12 2.42 -13.28
C TRP A 31 12.67 2.88 -13.07
N VAL A 32 12.11 3.64 -14.01
CA VAL A 32 10.71 4.09 -13.95
C VAL A 32 9.75 2.91 -14.05
N ARG A 33 9.92 2.04 -15.05
CA ARG A 33 9.05 0.86 -15.21
C ARG A 33 9.21 -0.12 -14.07
N THR A 34 10.42 -0.28 -13.52
CA THR A 34 10.68 -1.15 -12.36
C THR A 34 9.95 -0.64 -11.13
N ALA A 35 10.03 0.67 -10.83
CA ALA A 35 9.34 1.25 -9.68
C ALA A 35 7.81 1.08 -9.77
N ARG A 36 7.22 1.34 -10.94
CA ARG A 36 5.79 1.17 -11.19
C ARG A 36 5.35 -0.29 -11.11
N ALA A 37 6.10 -1.19 -11.76
CA ALA A 37 5.82 -2.63 -11.73
C ALA A 37 5.95 -3.21 -10.32
N TYR A 38 6.96 -2.77 -9.56
CA TYR A 38 7.15 -3.19 -8.17
C TYR A 38 5.98 -2.76 -7.28
N ALA A 39 5.45 -1.55 -7.43
CA ALA A 39 4.26 -1.13 -6.70
C ALA A 39 3.04 -2.02 -7.00
N LEU A 40 2.79 -2.32 -8.28
CA LEU A 40 1.71 -3.24 -8.68
C LEU A 40 1.90 -4.65 -8.11
N PHE A 41 3.13 -5.18 -8.19
CA PHE A 41 3.48 -6.48 -7.64
C PHE A 41 3.26 -6.53 -6.13
N HIS A 42 3.67 -5.48 -5.44
CA HIS A 42 3.51 -5.35 -4.00
C HIS A 42 2.02 -5.46 -3.65
N PHE A 43 1.16 -4.60 -4.16
CA PHE A 43 -0.27 -4.66 -3.84
C PHE A 43 -0.94 -5.98 -4.27
N ALA A 44 -0.54 -6.56 -5.41
CA ALA A 44 -1.00 -7.89 -5.83
C ALA A 44 -0.64 -8.99 -4.82
N MET A 45 0.54 -8.90 -4.19
CA MET A 45 0.96 -9.84 -3.14
C MET A 45 0.07 -9.75 -1.91
N MET A 46 -0.41 -8.56 -1.51
CA MET A 46 -1.32 -8.44 -0.36
C MET A 46 -2.64 -9.18 -0.59
N GLU A 47 -3.19 -9.09 -1.81
CA GLU A 47 -4.42 -9.80 -2.15
C GLU A 47 -4.25 -11.32 -2.11
N LEU A 48 -3.09 -11.85 -2.50
CA LEU A 48 -2.82 -13.28 -2.31
C LEU A 48 -2.69 -13.65 -0.84
N ILE A 49 -2.03 -12.82 -0.02
CA ILE A 49 -1.95 -13.05 1.43
C ILE A 49 -3.36 -13.11 2.02
N GLN A 50 -4.23 -12.16 1.65
CA GLN A 50 -5.63 -12.13 2.08
C GLN A 50 -6.42 -13.36 1.60
N TYR A 51 -6.22 -13.81 0.35
CA TYR A 51 -6.86 -15.03 -0.16
C TYR A 51 -6.58 -16.23 0.76
N PHE A 52 -5.31 -16.44 1.12
CA PHE A 52 -4.92 -17.51 2.04
C PHE A 52 -5.32 -17.24 3.49
N ALA A 53 -5.59 -15.99 3.86
CA ALA A 53 -6.02 -15.62 5.21
C ALA A 53 -7.50 -15.96 5.46
N TYR A 54 -8.37 -15.88 4.46
CA TYR A 54 -9.81 -16.13 4.64
C TYR A 54 -10.15 -17.46 5.34
N PRO A 55 -9.55 -18.62 4.98
CA PRO A 55 -9.85 -19.89 5.62
C PRO A 55 -9.39 -20.00 7.09
N VAL A 56 -8.44 -19.14 7.50
CA VAL A 56 -7.84 -19.18 8.84
C VAL A 56 -8.11 -17.92 9.65
N ALA A 57 -8.93 -17.01 9.15
CA ALA A 57 -9.33 -15.81 9.87
C ALA A 57 -10.04 -16.19 11.17
N ASP A 58 -9.89 -15.34 12.19
CA ASP A 58 -10.35 -15.54 13.58
C ASP A 58 -9.67 -16.67 14.35
N GLN A 59 -8.80 -17.45 13.73
CA GLN A 59 -8.01 -18.48 14.40
C GLN A 59 -6.71 -17.88 14.96
N CYS A 60 -6.83 -16.84 15.79
CA CYS A 60 -5.69 -16.18 16.41
C CYS A 60 -4.87 -17.21 17.23
N GLY A 61 -3.58 -17.33 16.95
CA GLY A 61 -2.71 -18.34 17.57
C GLY A 61 -2.52 -19.62 16.73
N TYR A 62 -3.34 -19.85 15.69
CA TYR A 62 -3.06 -20.89 14.71
C TYR A 62 -1.83 -20.51 13.88
N GLY A 63 -0.91 -21.47 13.67
CA GLY A 63 0.38 -21.22 13.04
C GLY A 63 0.29 -20.55 11.66
N LEU A 64 -0.71 -20.94 10.84
CA LEU A 64 -0.91 -20.32 9.53
C LEU A 64 -1.47 -18.88 9.64
N ASN A 65 -2.40 -18.62 10.56
CA ASN A 65 -2.90 -17.26 10.79
C ASN A 65 -1.77 -16.34 11.28
N LEU A 66 -0.94 -16.81 12.22
CA LEU A 66 0.21 -16.07 12.72
C LEU A 66 1.22 -15.77 11.60
N PHE A 67 1.56 -16.78 10.78
CA PHE A 67 2.46 -16.61 9.64
C PHE A 67 1.93 -15.57 8.65
N LEU A 68 0.65 -15.67 8.27
CA LEU A 68 0.03 -14.72 7.34
C LEU A 68 -0.08 -13.32 7.95
N SER A 69 -0.34 -13.22 9.25
CA SER A 69 -0.38 -11.94 9.99
C SER A 69 0.99 -11.27 10.01
N GLN A 70 2.06 -12.04 10.23
CA GLN A 70 3.44 -11.54 10.13
C GLN A 70 3.78 -11.12 8.71
N LEU A 71 3.37 -11.90 7.71
CA LEU A 71 3.59 -11.56 6.30
C LEU A 71 2.87 -10.25 5.92
N SER A 72 1.62 -10.05 6.36
CA SER A 72 0.89 -8.77 6.22
C SER A 72 1.60 -7.62 6.96
N THR A 73 2.16 -7.89 8.14
CA THR A 73 2.93 -6.90 8.92
C THR A 73 4.15 -6.42 8.16
N TYR A 74 4.96 -7.34 7.61
CA TYR A 74 6.10 -7.00 6.78
C TYR A 74 5.70 -6.28 5.48
N HIS A 75 4.62 -6.73 4.86
CA HIS A 75 4.06 -6.09 3.68
C HIS A 75 3.76 -4.61 3.94
N ILE A 76 3.00 -4.31 5.00
CA ILE A 76 2.62 -2.94 5.36
C ILE A 76 3.85 -2.09 5.71
N ALA A 77 4.84 -2.66 6.40
CA ALA A 77 6.10 -1.95 6.67
C ALA A 77 6.86 -1.59 5.38
N LEU A 78 6.83 -2.44 4.37
CA LEU A 78 7.51 -2.25 3.09
C LEU A 78 6.72 -1.38 2.10
N GLN A 79 5.50 -0.96 2.45
CA GLN A 79 4.62 -0.22 1.56
C GLN A 79 5.20 1.12 1.11
N ALA A 80 5.89 1.85 2.00
CA ALA A 80 6.51 3.12 1.66
C ALA A 80 7.57 2.97 0.57
N PHE A 81 8.38 1.91 0.64
CA PHE A 81 9.36 1.57 -0.38
C PHE A 81 8.72 1.21 -1.73
N ALA A 82 7.51 0.66 -1.75
CA ALA A 82 6.78 0.35 -2.98
C ALA A 82 6.14 1.60 -3.61
N ILE A 83 5.36 2.36 -2.83
CA ILE A 83 4.49 3.41 -3.38
C ILE A 83 5.21 4.72 -3.67
N MET A 84 6.15 5.15 -2.80
CA MET A 84 6.79 6.47 -2.94
C MET A 84 7.59 6.58 -4.24
N PRO A 85 8.43 5.60 -4.63
CA PRO A 85 9.14 5.64 -5.90
C PRO A 85 8.20 5.65 -7.10
N ALA A 86 7.14 4.84 -7.07
CA ALA A 86 6.15 4.77 -8.14
C ALA A 86 5.45 6.12 -8.36
N LEU A 87 5.01 6.79 -7.29
CA LEU A 87 4.41 8.13 -7.37
C LEU A 87 5.39 9.19 -7.87
N ALA A 88 6.66 9.10 -7.49
CA ALA A 88 7.69 10.04 -7.93
C ALA A 88 8.01 9.95 -9.43
N THR A 89 7.69 8.82 -10.10
CA THR A 89 7.95 8.65 -11.54
C THR A 89 7.21 9.66 -12.43
N TYR A 90 6.13 10.25 -11.93
CA TYR A 90 5.31 11.24 -12.64
C TYR A 90 5.84 12.68 -12.50
N SER A 91 6.79 12.91 -11.59
CA SER A 91 7.37 14.24 -11.39
C SER A 91 8.17 14.71 -12.60
N SER A 92 8.22 16.03 -12.80
CA SER A 92 9.13 16.65 -13.77
C SER A 92 10.59 16.71 -13.28
N ASP A 93 10.86 16.52 -11.98
CA ASP A 93 12.22 16.52 -11.40
C ASP A 93 12.94 15.18 -11.67
N PRO A 94 14.10 15.17 -12.37
CA PRO A 94 14.85 13.93 -12.66
C PRO A 94 15.41 13.26 -11.40
N THR A 95 15.56 13.99 -10.29
CA THR A 95 16.06 13.45 -9.02
C THR A 95 14.96 12.87 -8.13
N ALA A 96 13.68 13.08 -8.46
CA ALA A 96 12.55 12.68 -7.64
C ALA A 96 12.55 11.18 -7.35
N LEU A 97 12.75 10.33 -8.37
CA LEU A 97 12.76 8.88 -8.20
C LEU A 97 13.85 8.41 -7.22
N LYS A 98 15.07 8.95 -7.34
CA LYS A 98 16.18 8.61 -6.44
C LYS A 98 15.87 9.03 -5.00
N LYS A 99 15.43 10.28 -4.80
CA LYS A 99 15.05 10.81 -3.48
C LYS A 99 13.89 10.02 -2.86
N ALA A 100 12.88 9.69 -3.65
CA ALA A 100 11.74 8.89 -3.22
C ALA A 100 12.12 7.47 -2.84
N THR A 101 13.03 6.84 -3.57
CA THR A 101 13.55 5.50 -3.27
C THR A 101 14.31 5.49 -1.95
N ILE A 102 15.21 6.46 -1.73
CA ILE A 102 15.94 6.60 -0.47
C ILE A 102 14.97 6.88 0.69
N GLY A 103 14.03 7.82 0.50
CA GLY A 103 13.03 8.16 1.51
C GLY A 103 12.12 6.98 1.86
N GLY A 104 11.58 6.28 0.85
CA GLY A 104 10.75 5.10 1.04
C GLY A 104 11.50 3.94 1.71
N ALA A 105 12.75 3.68 1.29
CA ALA A 105 13.59 2.66 1.93
C ALA A 105 13.89 2.99 3.39
N THR A 106 14.19 4.27 3.68
CA THR A 106 14.46 4.74 5.05
C THR A 106 13.21 4.58 5.92
N LEU A 107 12.05 5.03 5.44
CA LEU A 107 10.80 4.95 6.17
C LEU A 107 10.36 3.49 6.41
N SER A 108 10.45 2.64 5.39
CA SER A 108 10.18 1.21 5.54
C SER A 108 11.14 0.51 6.49
N THR A 109 12.43 0.86 6.47
CA THR A 109 13.41 0.34 7.43
C THR A 109 13.06 0.74 8.86
N LEU A 110 12.66 2.00 9.07
CA LEU A 110 12.20 2.45 10.39
C LEU A 110 10.97 1.66 10.86
N PHE A 111 10.00 1.37 9.98
CA PHE A 111 8.84 0.56 10.34
C PHE A 111 9.22 -0.89 10.69
N LEU A 112 10.16 -1.49 9.96
CA LEU A 112 10.69 -2.82 10.30
C LEU A 112 11.38 -2.82 11.66
N ILE A 113 12.13 -1.77 11.98
CA ILE A 113 12.71 -1.59 13.33
C ILE A 113 11.59 -1.49 14.37
N CYS A 114 10.54 -0.71 14.13
CA CYS A 114 9.39 -0.60 15.04
C CYS A 114 8.70 -1.96 15.30
N ILE A 115 8.63 -2.84 14.29
CA ILE A 115 8.08 -4.20 14.44
C ILE A 115 8.99 -5.09 15.30
N ALA A 116 10.31 -4.90 15.24
CA ALA A 116 11.28 -5.66 16.02
C ALA A 116 11.41 -5.17 17.48
N LEU A 117 10.96 -3.95 17.77
CA LEU A 117 11.00 -3.36 19.10
C LEU A 117 9.83 -3.85 19.99
N PRO A 118 9.95 -3.73 21.33
CA PRO A 118 8.90 -4.17 22.24
C PRO A 118 7.58 -3.41 22.00
N ARG A 119 6.51 -4.13 21.68
CA ARG A 119 5.19 -3.57 21.30
C ARG A 119 4.55 -2.69 22.38
N GLN A 120 4.94 -2.83 23.65
CA GLN A 120 4.50 -1.96 24.73
C GLN A 120 5.06 -0.53 24.65
N TRP A 121 6.08 -0.27 23.80
CA TRP A 121 6.64 1.07 23.61
C TRP A 121 5.75 1.90 22.68
N GLN A 122 4.75 2.58 23.26
CA GLN A 122 3.85 3.47 22.52
C GLN A 122 4.08 4.95 22.85
N LEU A 123 3.90 5.81 21.85
CA LEU A 123 4.03 7.26 22.03
C LEU A 123 2.82 7.81 22.77
N PHE A 124 3.08 8.62 23.81
CA PHE A 124 2.06 9.37 24.55
C PHE A 124 0.92 8.53 25.16
N GLY A 125 1.14 7.23 25.36
CA GLY A 125 0.10 6.31 25.84
C GLY A 125 -1.07 6.12 24.87
N LEU A 126 -0.97 6.63 23.64
CA LEU A 126 -1.98 6.45 22.60
C LEU A 126 -1.78 5.08 21.96
N GLN A 127 -2.80 4.23 22.07
CA GLN A 127 -2.84 2.92 21.42
C GLN A 127 -3.63 3.05 20.11
N PRO A 128 -3.01 2.88 18.94
CA PRO A 128 -3.73 2.87 17.68
C PRO A 128 -4.59 1.61 17.56
N ASN A 129 -5.72 1.74 16.88
CA ASN A 129 -6.74 0.68 16.83
C ASN A 129 -6.34 -0.56 16.02
N PHE A 130 -5.21 -0.56 15.28
CA PHE A 130 -4.80 -1.72 14.46
C PHE A 130 -3.29 -1.98 14.32
N ILE A 131 -2.42 -1.02 14.68
CA ILE A 131 -0.96 -1.22 14.78
C ILE A 131 -0.53 -0.77 16.17
N GLY A 132 0.08 -1.62 16.99
CA GLY A 132 0.43 -1.21 18.36
C GLY A 132 0.66 -2.38 19.31
N ASP A 133 0.28 -2.19 20.57
CA ASP A 133 0.37 -3.25 21.58
C ASP A 133 -0.77 -4.26 21.46
N MET A 134 -0.66 -5.16 20.48
CA MET A 134 -1.65 -6.19 20.20
C MET A 134 -1.02 -7.53 19.86
N VAL A 135 -1.84 -8.58 19.83
CA VAL A 135 -1.43 -9.90 19.35
C VAL A 135 -1.64 -9.94 17.85
N ALA A 136 -0.65 -10.44 17.10
CA ALA A 136 -0.78 -10.61 15.66
C ALA A 136 -1.99 -11.51 15.34
N CYS A 137 -2.96 -10.97 14.60
CA CYS A 137 -4.10 -11.76 14.16
C CYS A 137 -4.77 -11.17 12.91
N LEU A 138 -5.13 -12.06 11.98
CA LEU A 138 -6.07 -11.80 10.90
C LEU A 138 -7.46 -12.26 11.35
N TYR A 139 -8.42 -11.36 11.37
CA TYR A 139 -9.78 -11.62 11.85
C TYR A 139 -10.82 -11.28 10.78
N MET A 140 -12.02 -11.82 10.89
CA MET A 140 -13.13 -11.45 10.02
C MET A 140 -13.77 -10.16 10.53
N GLY A 141 -13.72 -9.12 9.69
CA GLY A 141 -14.48 -7.90 9.88
C GLY A 141 -15.91 -8.03 9.37
N ILE A 142 -16.61 -6.90 9.29
CA ILE A 142 -18.02 -6.84 8.89
C ILE A 142 -18.20 -7.19 7.40
N TYR A 143 -17.33 -6.63 6.57
CA TYR A 143 -17.35 -6.73 5.12
C TYR A 143 -16.12 -7.42 4.54
N HIS A 144 -14.97 -7.31 5.22
CA HIS A 144 -13.68 -7.84 4.77
C HIS A 144 -12.81 -8.32 5.95
N ILE A 145 -11.64 -8.93 5.67
CA ILE A 145 -10.66 -9.30 6.70
C ILE A 145 -10.14 -8.02 7.37
N GLY A 146 -9.85 -8.09 8.67
CA GLY A 146 -9.15 -7.05 9.42
C GLY A 146 -7.79 -7.52 9.95
N TYR A 147 -6.95 -6.54 10.29
CA TYR A 147 -5.60 -6.77 10.79
C TYR A 147 -5.45 -6.31 12.24
N GLN A 148 -4.75 -7.12 13.03
CA GLN A 148 -4.09 -6.71 14.26
C GLN A 148 -2.58 -6.88 14.07
N ILE A 149 -1.86 -5.75 14.07
CA ILE A 149 -0.42 -5.71 13.76
C ILE A 149 0.36 -5.31 15.02
N PRO A 150 1.21 -6.18 15.57
CA PRO A 150 2.08 -5.82 16.67
C PRO A 150 3.20 -4.91 16.16
N ALA A 151 3.36 -3.73 16.76
CA ALA A 151 4.54 -2.89 16.56
C ALA A 151 4.71 -1.90 17.71
N ALA A 152 5.96 -1.58 18.05
CA ALA A 152 6.26 -0.37 18.82
C ALA A 152 5.89 0.88 18.01
N PHE A 153 5.58 1.97 18.69
CA PHE A 153 5.26 3.26 18.08
C PHE A 153 4.20 3.14 16.98
N GLY A 154 3.13 2.39 17.23
CA GLY A 154 2.13 2.05 16.23
C GLY A 154 1.50 3.27 15.56
N SER A 155 1.35 4.39 16.30
CA SER A 155 0.88 5.67 15.76
C SER A 155 1.81 6.19 14.67
N PHE A 156 3.12 6.13 14.89
CA PHE A 156 4.11 6.54 13.90
C PHE A 156 4.07 5.65 12.67
N VAL A 157 3.99 4.32 12.84
CA VAL A 157 3.90 3.38 11.71
C VAL A 157 2.63 3.60 10.91
N THR A 158 1.49 3.78 11.58
CA THR A 158 0.18 4.02 10.96
C THR A 158 0.19 5.31 10.12
N HIS A 159 0.53 6.44 10.74
CA HIS A 159 0.48 7.75 10.07
C HIS A 159 1.58 7.89 9.03
N GLY A 160 2.77 7.30 9.26
CA GLY A 160 3.84 7.28 8.28
C GLY A 160 3.48 6.45 7.05
N SER A 161 2.82 5.30 7.23
CA SER A 161 2.29 4.49 6.13
C SER A 161 1.21 5.26 5.35
N PHE A 162 0.30 5.93 6.06
CA PHE A 162 -0.71 6.78 5.43
C PHE A 162 -0.10 7.96 4.66
N PHE A 163 0.93 8.60 5.21
CA PHE A 163 1.69 9.64 4.50
C PHE A 163 2.29 9.12 3.20
N ALA A 164 2.95 7.95 3.26
CA ALA A 164 3.56 7.36 2.08
C ALA A 164 2.53 7.11 0.98
N LEU A 165 1.33 6.63 1.33
CA LEU A 165 0.23 6.37 0.40
C LEU A 165 -0.43 7.64 -0.15
N ALA A 166 -0.90 8.52 0.73
CA ALA A 166 -1.82 9.60 0.37
C ALA A 166 -1.11 10.91 0.03
N PHE A 167 0.01 11.20 0.70
CA PHE A 167 0.61 12.54 0.67
C PHE A 167 1.97 12.61 -0.01
N SER A 168 2.73 11.51 -0.09
CA SER A 168 4.08 11.52 -0.65
C SER A 168 4.14 12.00 -2.09
N GLY A 169 3.05 11.82 -2.87
CA GLY A 169 2.95 12.31 -4.23
C GLY A 169 3.08 13.84 -4.34
N PHE A 170 2.57 14.60 -3.37
CA PHE A 170 2.60 16.07 -3.38
C PHE A 170 3.97 16.67 -3.12
N VAL A 171 4.91 15.87 -2.62
CA VAL A 171 6.29 16.32 -2.37
C VAL A 171 7.03 16.61 -3.68
N TRP A 172 6.60 16.00 -4.79
CA TRP A 172 7.32 16.04 -6.05
C TRP A 172 6.81 17.12 -7.01
N LYS A 173 7.74 17.73 -7.75
CA LYS A 173 7.44 18.81 -8.70
C LYS A 173 6.47 18.36 -9.80
N ASP A 174 5.47 19.20 -10.08
CA ASP A 174 4.42 19.00 -11.11
C ASP A 174 3.60 17.71 -10.98
N ASN A 175 3.57 17.10 -9.79
CA ASN A 175 3.00 15.77 -9.55
C ASN A 175 1.54 15.79 -9.07
N TRP A 176 0.90 16.97 -9.10
CA TRP A 176 -0.37 17.23 -8.41
C TRP A 176 -1.51 16.30 -8.88
N ARG A 177 -1.57 15.95 -10.16
CA ARG A 177 -2.66 15.11 -10.71
C ARG A 177 -2.69 13.70 -10.11
N ILE A 178 -1.55 13.00 -10.15
CA ILE A 178 -1.45 11.66 -9.57
C ILE A 178 -1.52 11.73 -8.04
N ALA A 179 -0.95 12.76 -7.43
CA ALA A 179 -0.99 12.96 -5.99
C ALA A 179 -2.43 13.15 -5.48
N SER A 180 -3.22 14.01 -6.11
CA SER A 180 -4.64 14.20 -5.76
C SER A 180 -5.47 12.95 -5.97
N TYR A 181 -5.22 12.22 -7.06
CA TYR A 181 -5.91 10.95 -7.31
C TYR A 181 -5.62 9.93 -6.20
N HIS A 182 -4.35 9.68 -5.88
CA HIS A 182 -3.98 8.74 -4.81
C HIS A 182 -4.45 9.21 -3.42
N CYS A 183 -4.34 10.50 -3.11
CA CYS A 183 -4.84 11.07 -1.87
C CYS A 183 -6.35 10.88 -1.71
N PHE A 184 -7.12 11.25 -2.73
CA PHE A 184 -8.56 11.09 -2.72
C PHE A 184 -8.95 9.62 -2.56
N MET A 185 -8.35 8.73 -3.36
CA MET A 185 -8.66 7.31 -3.30
C MET A 185 -8.26 6.71 -1.95
N ALA A 186 -7.12 7.08 -1.37
CA ALA A 186 -6.71 6.64 -0.04
C ALA A 186 -7.68 7.10 1.04
N LEU A 187 -8.12 8.36 1.01
CA LEU A 187 -9.14 8.87 1.94
C LEU A 187 -10.48 8.12 1.78
N MET A 188 -10.91 7.89 0.54
CA MET A 188 -12.18 7.22 0.24
C MET A 188 -12.18 5.73 0.56
N THR A 189 -11.02 5.08 0.67
CA THR A 189 -10.94 3.63 0.89
C THR A 189 -10.40 3.29 2.28
N LEU A 190 -9.75 4.23 2.97
CA LEU A 190 -9.29 4.07 4.34
C LEU A 190 -10.19 4.77 5.37
N MET A 191 -10.62 6.01 5.13
CA MET A 191 -11.39 6.80 6.11
C MET A 191 -12.90 6.63 5.94
N MET A 192 -13.39 6.72 4.70
CA MET A 192 -14.83 6.64 4.43
C MET A 192 -15.48 5.34 4.94
N PRO A 193 -14.89 4.14 4.76
CA PRO A 193 -15.48 2.93 5.31
C PRO A 193 -15.63 2.98 6.84
N GLN A 194 -14.64 3.54 7.55
CA GLN A 194 -14.71 3.68 9.01
C GLN A 194 -15.87 4.59 9.43
N TRP A 195 -16.06 5.71 8.70
CA TRP A 195 -17.08 6.70 9.03
C TRP A 195 -18.50 6.30 8.63
N LEU A 196 -18.67 5.65 7.47
CA LEU A 196 -19.99 5.35 6.92
C LEU A 196 -20.47 3.93 7.22
N LEU A 197 -19.54 2.98 7.35
CA LEU A 197 -19.87 1.56 7.48
C LEU A 197 -19.52 0.99 8.86
N GLY A 198 -18.93 1.80 9.75
CA GLY A 198 -18.60 1.39 11.12
C GLY A 198 -17.56 0.28 11.22
N VAL A 199 -16.75 0.09 10.18
CA VAL A 199 -15.67 -0.91 10.20
C VAL A 199 -14.52 -0.48 11.09
N SER A 200 -13.82 -1.47 11.65
CA SER A 200 -12.58 -1.23 12.39
C SER A 200 -11.49 -0.61 11.49
N THR A 201 -10.52 0.10 12.08
CA THR A 201 -9.38 0.66 11.33
C THR A 201 -8.56 -0.43 10.63
N GLY A 202 -8.42 -1.61 11.26
CA GLY A 202 -7.74 -2.76 10.66
C GLY A 202 -8.46 -3.31 9.43
N GLU A 203 -9.79 -3.39 9.48
CA GLU A 203 -10.61 -3.77 8.32
C GLU A 203 -10.58 -2.71 7.22
N ALA A 204 -10.63 -1.43 7.58
CA ALA A 204 -10.51 -0.36 6.59
C ALA A 204 -9.15 -0.36 5.88
N ALA A 205 -8.07 -0.69 6.59
CA ALA A 205 -6.75 -0.86 5.99
C ALA A 205 -6.72 -2.02 4.98
N ALA A 206 -7.43 -3.12 5.26
CA ALA A 206 -7.58 -4.23 4.31
C ALA A 206 -8.41 -3.82 3.09
N ILE A 207 -9.51 -3.09 3.30
CA ILE A 207 -10.35 -2.56 2.21
C ILE A 207 -9.54 -1.63 1.31
N TYR A 208 -8.68 -0.77 1.89
CA TYR A 208 -7.73 0.02 1.13
C TYR A 208 -6.83 -0.85 0.24
N CYS A 209 -6.25 -1.93 0.79
CA CYS A 209 -5.41 -2.85 0.01
C CYS A 209 -6.18 -3.45 -1.16
N PHE A 210 -7.44 -3.84 -0.96
CA PHE A 210 -8.30 -4.34 -2.03
C PHE A 210 -8.48 -3.31 -3.15
N TYR A 211 -8.78 -2.06 -2.81
CA TYR A 211 -8.91 -0.99 -3.80
C TYR A 211 -7.58 -0.45 -4.32
N SER A 212 -6.45 -0.81 -3.72
CA SER A 212 -5.14 -0.36 -4.16
C SER A 212 -4.79 -0.86 -5.56
N ILE A 213 -5.33 -1.99 -6.02
CA ILE A 213 -5.13 -2.49 -7.40
C ILE A 213 -5.76 -1.57 -8.44
N PRO A 214 -7.06 -1.22 -8.37
CA PRO A 214 -7.63 -0.22 -9.28
C PRO A 214 -6.97 1.16 -9.12
N ILE A 215 -6.51 1.54 -7.92
CA ILE A 215 -5.73 2.78 -7.73
C ILE A 215 -4.39 2.71 -8.46
N THR A 216 -3.68 1.59 -8.34
CA THR A 216 -2.37 1.38 -8.96
C THR A 216 -2.45 1.06 -10.45
N ALA A 217 -3.64 0.82 -11.00
CA ALA A 217 -3.87 0.84 -12.45
C ALA A 217 -3.41 2.16 -13.09
N SER A 218 -3.37 3.26 -12.33
CA SER A 218 -2.75 4.53 -12.77
C SER A 218 -1.29 4.39 -13.21
N PHE A 219 -0.57 3.37 -12.73
CA PHE A 219 0.82 3.03 -13.06
C PHE A 219 0.98 2.22 -14.34
N MET A 220 -0.11 1.68 -14.90
CA MET A 220 -0.04 0.89 -16.13
C MET A 220 0.26 1.78 -17.35
N PRO A 221 0.91 1.23 -18.39
CA PRO A 221 1.24 1.96 -19.61
C PRO A 221 0.05 2.67 -20.27
N TYR A 222 -1.14 2.08 -20.21
CA TYR A 222 -2.35 2.63 -20.83
C TYR A 222 -2.90 3.87 -20.13
N PHE A 223 -2.72 3.98 -18.81
CA PHE A 223 -3.31 5.07 -18.01
C PHE A 223 -2.29 6.17 -17.65
N LYS A 224 -0.99 5.88 -17.72
CA LYS A 224 0.07 6.81 -17.29
C LYS A 224 0.00 8.18 -17.98
N HIS A 225 -0.41 8.24 -19.25
CA HIS A 225 -0.42 9.48 -20.04
C HIS A 225 -1.38 10.54 -19.50
N TRP A 226 -2.46 10.15 -18.83
CA TRP A 226 -3.41 11.08 -18.23
C TRP A 226 -2.81 11.85 -17.04
N PHE A 227 -1.92 11.16 -16.31
CA PHE A 227 -1.29 11.65 -15.09
C PHE A 227 0.04 12.39 -15.33
N LEU A 228 0.66 12.24 -16.52
CA LEU A 228 1.90 12.92 -16.85
C LEU A 228 1.73 14.45 -16.93
N PRO A 229 2.72 15.23 -16.46
CA PRO A 229 2.69 16.68 -16.58
C PRO A 229 2.72 17.12 -18.06
N PRO A 230 2.12 18.27 -18.40
CA PRO A 230 2.02 18.73 -19.80
C PRO A 230 3.36 18.82 -20.52
N GLN A 231 4.45 19.13 -19.79
CA GLN A 231 5.80 19.25 -20.34
C GLN A 231 6.35 17.90 -20.83
N ARG A 232 6.11 16.79 -20.09
CA ARG A 232 6.55 15.45 -20.51
C ARG A 232 5.70 14.85 -21.63
N ARG A 233 4.42 15.21 -21.71
CA ARG A 233 3.54 14.75 -22.81
C ARG A 233 4.01 15.17 -24.19
N ARG A 234 4.71 16.30 -24.31
CA ARG A 234 5.23 16.80 -25.59
C ARG A 234 6.51 16.10 -26.06
N LEU A 235 7.16 15.33 -25.18
CA LEU A 235 8.43 14.67 -25.47
C LEU A 235 8.27 13.20 -25.88
N GLN A 236 7.05 12.66 -25.86
CA GLN A 236 6.79 11.29 -26.30
C GLN A 236 6.47 11.28 -27.80
N PRO A 237 7.10 10.38 -28.59
CA PRO A 237 6.73 10.18 -29.99
C PRO A 237 5.28 9.71 -30.08
N ALA A 238 4.57 10.22 -31.09
CA ALA A 238 3.18 9.89 -31.38
C ALA A 238 2.99 8.40 -31.69
#